data_AF-A0A6S6QG12-F1
#
_entry.id   AF-A0A6S6QG12-F1
#
_cell.length_a   1.000
_cell.length_b   1.000
_cell.length_c   1.000
_cell.angle_alpha   90.00
_cell.angle_beta   90.00
_cell.angle_gamma   90.00
#
_symmetry.space_group_name_H-M   'P 1'
#
loop_
_entity.id
_entity.type
_entity.pdbx_description
1 polymer ?
#
loop_
_entity_poly.entity_id
_entity_poly.type
_entity_poly.pdbx_seq_one_letter_code
_entity_poly.pdbx_strand_id
1 'polypeptide(L)'
;MAVFQDFKFNWKGVDYSIPSNRIMGAIELVEDVITIDKLYEVAASGGMKLTRIARAYGQVMRYAGVTVEHKRDDKIVREPVTDEEVYAGLFDGAETKANIMGSLNGLLSLMLPPGSVKEPAGRKKGNRKSRRASSSSSRRRTKPR
;
A
#
# COMPACT_ATOMS: atom_id res chain seq x y z
N MET A 1 3.00 -20.70 10.52
CA MET A 1 3.51 -19.46 9.90
C MET A 1 2.56 -19.07 8.79
N ALA A 2 2.18 -17.80 8.66
CA ALA A 2 1.31 -17.35 7.57
C ALA A 2 2.10 -17.36 6.25
N VAL A 3 1.49 -17.87 5.18
CA VAL A 3 2.11 -17.95 3.84
C VAL A 3 2.31 -16.55 3.25
N PHE A 4 1.45 -15.61 3.61
CA PHE A 4 1.54 -14.19 3.22
C PHE A 4 1.78 -13.29 4.44
N GLN A 5 2.40 -12.14 4.21
CA GLN A 5 2.58 -11.05 5.18
C GLN A 5 1.63 -9.91 4.84
N ASP A 6 1.27 -9.07 5.82
CA ASP A 6 0.43 -7.89 5.55
C ASP A 6 1.03 -7.02 4.44
N PHE A 7 0.22 -6.71 3.43
CA PHE A 7 0.62 -5.83 2.33
C PHE A 7 0.38 -4.40 2.74
N LYS A 8 1.39 -3.52 2.59
CA LYS A 8 1.34 -2.12 3.01
C LYS A 8 1.72 -1.22 1.84
N PHE A 9 0.96 -0.14 1.67
CA PHE A 9 1.23 0.85 0.64
C PHE A 9 0.81 2.24 1.12
N ASN A 10 1.36 3.28 0.51
CA ASN A 10 0.99 4.66 0.77
C ASN A 10 0.23 5.21 -0.44
N TRP A 11 -0.85 5.93 -0.20
CA TRP A 11 -1.60 6.66 -1.22
C TRP A 11 -1.85 8.09 -0.76
N LYS A 12 -1.36 9.05 -1.53
CA LYS A 12 -1.49 10.51 -1.26
C LYS A 12 -1.13 10.88 0.19
N GLY A 13 -0.08 10.27 0.74
CA GLY A 13 0.41 10.53 2.09
C GLY A 13 -0.32 9.75 3.20
N VAL A 14 -1.31 8.92 2.86
CA VAL A 14 -2.03 8.06 3.81
C VAL A 14 -1.56 6.61 3.66
N ASP A 15 -1.21 5.98 4.78
CA ASP A 15 -0.80 4.58 4.82
C ASP A 15 -2.01 3.65 4.90
N TYR A 16 -2.00 2.63 4.05
CA TYR A 16 -3.01 1.58 4.00
C TYR A 16 -2.37 0.20 4.14
N SER A 17 -3.16 -0.75 4.62
CA SER A 17 -2.70 -2.13 4.74
C SER A 17 -3.80 -3.15 4.46
N ILE A 18 -3.46 -4.22 3.77
CA ILE A 18 -4.29 -5.42 3.62
C ILE A 18 -3.72 -6.48 4.55
N PRO A 19 -4.50 -7.00 5.51
CA PRO A 19 -4.01 -8.02 6.42
C PRO A 19 -3.77 -9.33 5.65
N SER A 20 -2.76 -10.09 6.09
CA SER A 20 -2.30 -11.32 5.44
C SER A 20 -3.40 -12.35 5.14
N ASN A 21 -4.42 -12.45 5.99
CA ASN A 21 -5.56 -13.35 5.80
C ASN A 21 -6.55 -12.89 4.69
N ARG A 22 -6.39 -11.69 4.15
CA ARG A 22 -7.24 -11.11 3.10
C ARG A 22 -6.53 -10.96 1.75
N ILE A 23 -5.23 -11.30 1.67
CA ILE A 23 -4.42 -11.07 0.46
C ILE A 23 -4.93 -11.89 -0.73
N MET A 24 -5.37 -13.13 -0.54
CA MET A 24 -5.89 -13.93 -1.65
C MET A 24 -7.07 -13.28 -2.36
N GLY A 25 -8.00 -12.67 -1.61
CA GLY A 25 -9.11 -11.92 -2.21
C GLY A 25 -8.66 -10.65 -2.95
N ALA A 26 -7.55 -10.03 -2.53
CA ALA A 26 -6.97 -8.93 -3.28
C ALA A 26 -6.31 -9.40 -4.58
N ILE A 27 -5.63 -10.55 -4.56
CA ILE A 27 -4.99 -11.14 -5.74
C ILE A 27 -6.05 -11.50 -6.80
N GLU A 28 -7.13 -12.17 -6.39
CA GLU A 28 -8.25 -12.54 -7.27
C GLU A 28 -8.79 -11.33 -8.05
N LEU A 29 -9.05 -10.21 -7.36
CA LEU A 29 -9.54 -8.97 -7.99
C LEU A 29 -8.55 -8.35 -8.97
N VAL A 30 -7.24 -8.54 -8.77
CA VAL A 30 -6.23 -8.06 -9.71
C VAL A 30 -6.16 -8.98 -10.91
N GLU A 31 -6.19 -10.30 -10.72
CA GLU A 31 -6.14 -11.28 -11.81
C GLU A 31 -7.31 -11.14 -12.80
N ASP A 32 -8.49 -10.72 -12.32
CA ASP A 32 -9.64 -10.37 -13.18
C ASP A 32 -9.34 -9.24 -14.17
N VAL A 33 -8.36 -8.38 -13.88
CA VAL A 33 -7.95 -7.24 -14.72
C VAL A 33 -6.68 -7.55 -15.50
N ILE A 34 -5.69 -8.16 -14.84
CA ILE A 34 -4.37 -8.43 -15.36
C ILE A 34 -3.71 -9.60 -14.62
N THR A 35 -3.25 -10.58 -15.39
CA THR A 35 -2.53 -11.74 -14.83
C THR A 35 -1.09 -11.42 -14.48
N ILE A 36 -0.50 -12.22 -13.60
CA ILE A 36 0.90 -12.07 -13.19
C ILE A 36 1.88 -12.16 -14.38
N ASP A 37 1.63 -13.06 -15.35
CA ASP A 37 2.47 -13.20 -16.55
C ASP A 37 2.49 -11.92 -17.38
N LYS A 38 1.34 -11.24 -17.48
CA LYS A 38 1.26 -9.96 -18.18
C LYS A 38 1.93 -8.84 -17.39
N LEU A 39 1.90 -8.85 -16.06
CA LEU A 39 2.70 -7.91 -15.28
C LEU A 39 4.20 -8.08 -15.54
N TYR A 40 4.71 -9.32 -15.61
CA TYR A 40 6.11 -9.59 -15.94
C TYR A 40 6.51 -9.12 -17.34
N GLU A 41 5.67 -9.41 -18.34
CA GLU A 41 5.90 -8.97 -19.71
C GLU A 41 6.03 -7.44 -19.78
N VAL A 42 5.16 -6.71 -19.06
CA VAL A 42 5.17 -5.25 -19.03
C VAL A 42 6.37 -4.68 -18.31
N ALA A 43 6.77 -5.30 -17.20
CA ALA A 43 7.98 -4.94 -16.48
C ALA A 43 9.22 -5.03 -17.38
N ALA A 44 9.26 -6.06 -18.24
CA ALA A 44 10.41 -6.35 -19.10
C ALA A 44 10.42 -5.54 -20.40
N SER A 45 9.27 -5.40 -21.07
CA SER A 45 9.18 -4.85 -22.43
C SER A 45 8.71 -3.40 -22.51
N GLY A 46 7.98 -2.91 -21.50
CA GLY A 46 7.36 -1.59 -21.50
C GLY A 46 6.36 -1.41 -22.66
N GLY A 47 5.08 -1.71 -22.44
CA GLY A 47 4.10 -1.60 -23.55
C GLY A 47 2.62 -1.72 -23.21
N MET A 48 2.24 -1.67 -21.93
CA MET A 48 0.84 -1.86 -21.56
C MET A 48 0.07 -0.55 -21.40
N LYS A 49 -1.22 -0.65 -21.72
CA LYS A 49 -2.23 0.37 -21.42
C LYS A 49 -2.19 0.69 -19.92
N LEU A 50 -1.74 1.89 -19.58
CA LEU A 50 -1.68 2.39 -18.21
C LEU A 50 -3.05 2.32 -17.50
N THR A 51 -4.14 2.37 -18.26
CA THR A 51 -5.51 2.19 -17.74
C THR A 51 -5.73 0.81 -17.11
N ARG A 52 -5.09 -0.26 -17.61
CA ARG A 52 -5.14 -1.58 -16.97
C ARG A 52 -4.39 -1.61 -15.65
N ILE A 53 -3.22 -0.98 -15.61
CA ILE A 53 -2.41 -0.87 -14.38
C ILE A 53 -3.21 -0.07 -13.33
N ALA A 54 -3.75 1.08 -13.72
CA ALA A 54 -4.56 1.93 -12.85
C ALA A 54 -5.79 1.19 -12.33
N ARG A 55 -6.53 0.48 -13.19
CA ARG A 55 -7.71 -0.30 -12.79
C ARG A 55 -7.36 -1.43 -11.82
N ALA A 56 -6.31 -2.19 -12.13
CA ALA A 56 -5.81 -3.25 -11.26
C ALA A 56 -5.42 -2.71 -9.88
N TYR A 57 -4.66 -1.62 -9.85
CA TYR A 57 -4.25 -0.96 -8.60
C TYR A 57 -5.44 -0.36 -7.85
N GLY A 58 -6.43 0.19 -8.57
CA GLY A 58 -7.68 0.69 -8.02
C GLY A 58 -8.52 -0.39 -7.34
N GLN A 59 -8.54 -1.62 -7.87
CA GLN A 59 -9.18 -2.75 -7.17
C GLN A 59 -8.53 -3.03 -5.82
N VAL A 60 -7.20 -3.05 -5.77
CA VAL A 60 -6.44 -3.24 -4.52
C VAL A 60 -6.74 -2.13 -3.53
N MET A 61 -6.75 -0.87 -3.99
CA MET A 61 -7.06 0.28 -3.15
C MET A 61 -8.47 0.22 -2.55
N ARG A 62 -9.48 -0.04 -3.37
CA ARG A 62 -10.86 -0.18 -2.89
C ARG A 62 -11.00 -1.36 -1.94
N TYR A 63 -10.34 -2.48 -2.22
CA TYR A 63 -10.33 -3.65 -1.33
C TYR A 63 -9.68 -3.36 0.03
N ALA A 64 -8.65 -2.51 0.05
CA ALA A 64 -8.00 -1.99 1.25
C ALA A 64 -8.82 -0.90 1.98
N GLY A 65 -9.92 -0.43 1.39
CA GLY A 65 -10.78 0.61 1.95
C GLY A 65 -10.26 2.04 1.74
N VAL A 66 -9.48 2.28 0.68
CA VAL A 66 -9.01 3.63 0.34
C VAL A 66 -10.20 4.51 -0.06
N THR A 67 -10.30 5.67 0.59
CA THR A 67 -11.28 6.72 0.28
C THR A 67 -10.60 8.02 -0.04
N VAL A 68 -11.22 8.80 -0.91
CA VAL A 68 -10.84 10.16 -1.31
C VAL A 68 -11.86 11.17 -0.80
N GLU A 69 -11.40 12.37 -0.49
CA GLU A 69 -12.25 13.46 -0.03
C GLU A 69 -12.65 14.35 -1.20
N HIS A 70 -13.96 14.46 -1.42
CA HIS A 70 -14.54 15.39 -2.38
C HIS A 70 -15.32 16.48 -1.65
N LYS A 71 -15.19 17.72 -2.14
CA LYS A 71 -16.03 18.83 -1.69
C LYS A 71 -17.28 18.88 -2.57
N ARG A 72 -18.46 18.68 -1.96
CA ARG A 72 -19.77 18.76 -2.62
C ARG A 72 -20.69 19.63 -1.78
N ASP A 73 -21.25 20.68 -2.36
CA ASP A 73 -22.18 21.61 -1.69
C ASP A 73 -21.68 22.08 -0.31
N ASP A 74 -20.42 22.54 -0.27
CA ASP A 74 -19.69 22.95 0.94
C ASP A 74 -19.46 21.89 2.03
N LYS A 75 -19.73 20.61 1.75
CA LYS A 75 -19.43 19.49 2.65
C LYS A 75 -18.29 18.63 2.12
N ILE A 76 -17.49 18.07 3.03
CA ILE A 76 -16.48 17.05 2.70
C ILE A 76 -17.18 15.69 2.76
N VAL A 77 -17.14 14.97 1.64
CA VAL A 77 -17.66 13.60 1.52
C VAL A 77 -16.49 12.67 1.24
N ARG A 78 -16.49 11.49 1.86
CA ARG A 78 -15.49 10.44 1.62
C ARG A 78 -16.11 9.36 0.75
N GLU A 79 -15.54 9.17 -0.43
CA GLU A 79 -15.99 8.16 -1.40
C GLU A 79 -14.86 7.20 -1.71
N PRO A 80 -15.15 5.94 -2.10
CA PRO A 80 -14.12 5.02 -2.56
C PRO A 80 -13.37 5.59 -3.78
N VAL A 81 -12.07 5.37 -3.84
CA VAL A 81 -11.25 5.87 -4.96
C VAL A 81 -11.72 5.29 -6.30
N THR A 82 -11.85 6.15 -7.32
CA THR A 82 -12.26 5.71 -8.67
C THR A 82 -11.07 5.38 -9.56
N ASP A 83 -11.30 4.66 -10.66
CA ASP A 83 -10.23 4.30 -11.60
C ASP A 83 -9.61 5.54 -12.26
N GLU A 84 -10.41 6.57 -12.52
CA GLU A 84 -9.97 7.86 -13.07
C GLU A 84 -9.01 8.58 -12.13
N GLU A 85 -9.30 8.56 -10.83
CA GLU A 85 -8.45 9.18 -9.82
C GLU A 85 -7.13 8.44 -9.64
N VAL A 86 -7.17 7.10 -9.66
CA VAL A 86 -5.94 6.30 -9.63
C VAL A 86 -5.12 6.57 -10.88
N TYR A 87 -5.78 6.61 -12.04
CA TYR A 87 -5.11 6.90 -13.31
C TYR A 87 -4.48 8.30 -13.29
N ALA A 88 -5.23 9.33 -12.87
CA ALA A 88 -4.71 10.69 -12.73
C ALA A 88 -3.52 10.73 -11.75
N GLY A 89 -3.62 10.02 -10.63
CA GLY A 89 -2.54 9.93 -9.64
C GLY A 89 -1.25 9.30 -10.14
N LEU A 90 -1.29 8.51 -11.23
CA LEU A 90 -0.05 8.05 -11.90
C LEU A 90 0.77 9.22 -12.48
N PHE A 91 0.11 10.34 -12.80
CA PHE A 91 0.71 11.54 -13.37
C PHE A 91 0.89 12.66 -12.35
N ASP A 92 0.51 12.46 -11.09
CA ASP A 92 0.72 13.45 -10.04
C ASP A 92 2.23 13.64 -9.78
N GLY A 93 2.72 14.87 -9.96
CA GLY A 93 4.12 15.24 -9.75
C GLY A 93 5.04 15.04 -10.97
N ALA A 94 6.33 15.30 -10.79
CA ALA A 94 7.32 15.29 -11.88
C ALA A 94 7.79 13.88 -12.29
N GLU A 95 7.52 12.85 -11.49
CA GLU A 95 8.09 11.51 -11.66
C GLU A 95 7.06 10.47 -12.15
N THR A 96 6.33 10.79 -13.23
CA THR A 96 5.31 9.90 -13.82
C THR A 96 5.80 8.46 -14.04
N LYS A 97 7.02 8.28 -14.57
CA LYS A 97 7.59 6.95 -14.78
C LYS A 97 7.81 6.19 -13.48
N ALA A 98 8.22 6.88 -12.41
CA ALA A 98 8.43 6.26 -11.11
C ALA A 98 7.10 5.83 -10.48
N ASN A 99 6.05 6.65 -10.60
CA ASN A 99 4.71 6.31 -10.11
C ASN A 99 4.11 5.08 -10.81
N ILE A 100 4.27 5.01 -12.14
CA ILE A 100 3.83 3.86 -12.94
C ILE A 100 4.59 2.59 -12.51
N MET A 101 5.91 2.66 -12.43
CA MET A 101 6.74 1.52 -12.02
C MET A 101 6.50 1.13 -10.55
N GLY A 102 6.25 2.09 -9.67
CA GLY A 102 5.89 1.86 -8.27
C GLY A 102 4.58 1.10 -8.14
N SER A 103 3.56 1.49 -8.92
CA SER A 103 2.27 0.80 -8.96
C SER A 103 2.40 -0.63 -9.49
N LEU A 104 3.17 -0.81 -10.57
CA LEU A 104 3.45 -2.13 -11.15
C LEU A 104 4.21 -3.04 -10.17
N ASN A 105 5.25 -2.51 -9.52
CA ASN A 105 6.00 -3.24 -8.50
C ASN A 105 5.15 -3.56 -7.27
N GLY A 106 4.21 -2.69 -6.91
CA GLY A 106 3.23 -2.92 -5.85
C GLY A 106 2.32 -4.11 -6.16
N LEU A 107 1.78 -4.16 -7.39
CA LEU A 107 0.97 -5.29 -7.85
C LEU A 107 1.75 -6.61 -7.88
N LEU A 108 2.98 -6.59 -8.41
CA LEU A 108 3.87 -7.76 -8.38
C LEU A 108 4.17 -8.21 -6.95
N SER A 109 4.45 -7.26 -6.04
CA SER A 109 4.75 -7.58 -4.64
C SER A 109 3.55 -8.16 -3.88
N LEU A 110 2.33 -7.76 -4.24
CA LEU A 110 1.10 -8.33 -3.70
C LEU A 110 0.92 -9.79 -4.14
N MET A 111 1.21 -10.08 -5.41
CA MET A 111 1.00 -11.41 -6.01
C MET A 111 2.12 -12.41 -5.70
N LEU A 112 3.32 -11.94 -5.39
CA LEU A 112 4.46 -12.81 -5.13
C LEU A 112 4.52 -13.24 -3.67
N PRO A 113 4.49 -14.56 -3.38
CA PRO A 113 4.73 -15.03 -2.04
C PRO A 113 6.13 -14.61 -1.57
N PRO A 114 6.31 -14.24 -0.29
CA PRO A 114 7.56 -13.71 0.24
C PRO A 114 8.76 -14.68 0.14
N GLY A 115 8.53 -15.98 -0.08
CA GLY A 115 9.60 -16.96 -0.31
C GLY A 115 10.08 -17.06 -1.77
N SER A 116 9.35 -16.45 -2.71
CA SER A 116 9.61 -16.53 -4.16
C SER A 116 10.49 -15.38 -4.64
N VAL A 117 10.51 -14.28 -3.88
CA VAL A 117 11.39 -13.13 -4.12
C VAL A 117 12.69 -13.39 -3.38
N LYS A 118 13.75 -13.79 -4.09
CA LYS A 118 15.11 -13.78 -3.52
C LYS A 118 15.46 -12.32 -3.20
N GLU A 119 15.38 -11.91 -1.94
CA GLU A 119 15.93 -10.62 -1.51
C GLU A 119 17.42 -10.58 -1.92
N PRO A 120 17.91 -9.53 -2.59
CA PRO A 120 19.34 -9.28 -2.64
C PRO A 120 19.81 -9.09 -1.19
N ALA A 121 20.74 -9.93 -0.76
CA ALA A 121 21.22 -9.97 0.61
C ALA A 121 21.70 -8.58 1.06
N GLY A 122 20.96 -7.96 1.99
CA GLY A 122 21.46 -6.84 2.77
C GLY A 122 20.56 -5.61 2.81
N ARG A 123 19.49 -5.66 3.60
CA ARG A 123 19.03 -4.48 4.36
C ARG A 123 18.31 -4.94 5.63
N LYS A 124 19.07 -5.04 6.73
CA LYS A 124 18.51 -5.24 8.07
C LYS A 124 17.57 -4.08 8.41
N LYS A 125 16.26 -4.30 8.31
CA LYS A 125 15.23 -3.39 8.86
C LYS A 125 15.28 -3.49 10.39
N GLY A 126 15.96 -2.53 11.01
CA GLY A 126 16.06 -2.42 12.47
C GLY A 126 14.68 -2.21 13.09
N ASN A 127 14.16 -3.25 13.74
CA ASN A 127 12.95 -3.20 14.55
C ASN A 127 13.24 -2.37 15.82
N ARG A 128 13.05 -1.05 15.77
CA ARG A 128 13.19 -0.18 16.94
C ARG A 128 11.94 -0.36 17.79
N LYS A 129 11.95 -1.43 18.62
CA LYS A 129 11.01 -1.62 19.72
C LYS A 129 10.98 -0.32 20.54
N SER A 130 9.82 0.33 20.55
CA SER A 130 9.53 1.43 21.46
C SER A 130 9.63 0.90 22.90
N ARG A 131 10.66 1.35 23.62
CA ARG A 131 10.70 1.18 25.08
C ARG A 131 9.62 2.07 25.68
N ARG A 132 8.48 1.47 26.04
CA ARG A 132 7.59 2.01 27.08
C ARG A 132 8.42 2.14 28.36
N ALA A 133 8.79 3.37 28.71
CA ALA A 133 9.29 3.67 30.04
C ALA A 133 8.09 4.03 30.93
N SER A 134 7.94 3.22 31.95
CA SER A 134 6.90 3.16 32.96
C SER A 134 6.76 4.44 33.80
N SER A 135 5.50 4.72 34.14
CA SER A 135 5.08 5.58 35.25
C SER A 135 5.84 5.24 36.55
N SER A 136 6.56 6.22 37.11
CA SER A 136 7.00 6.18 38.50
C SER A 136 6.31 7.30 39.26
N SER A 137 5.20 6.94 39.89
CA SER A 137 4.52 7.69 40.94
C SER A 137 5.46 7.85 42.14
N SER A 138 5.82 9.09 42.48
CA SER A 138 6.41 9.44 43.77
C SER A 138 5.45 10.34 44.53
N ARG A 139 4.67 9.74 45.43
CA ARG A 139 3.90 10.41 46.48
C ARG A 139 4.81 10.62 47.70
N ARG A 140 4.54 11.72 48.44
CA ARG A 140 4.87 12.03 49.86
C ARG A 140 6.33 12.47 50.12
N ARG A 141 6.63 13.39 51.06
CA ARG A 141 5.90 13.96 52.21
C ARG A 141 6.64 15.22 52.73
N THR A 142 5.89 16.25 53.13
CA THR A 142 6.06 17.26 54.21
C THR A 142 7.42 17.59 54.87
N LYS A 143 7.66 18.91 55.06
CA LYS A 143 8.48 19.69 56.06
C LYS A 143 8.57 19.06 57.48
N PRO A 144 9.46 19.47 58.45
CA PRO A 144 10.11 20.79 58.67
C PRO A 144 11.55 20.81 59.29
N ARG A 145 12.22 21.97 59.32
CA ARG A 145 12.66 22.71 60.52
C ARG A 145 13.29 24.05 60.14
#